data_AF-A0A7U2EPI8-F1
#
_entry.id   AF-A0A7U2EPI8-F1
#
_cell.length_a   1.000
_cell.length_b   1.000
_cell.length_c   1.000
_cell.angle_alpha   90.00
_cell.angle_beta   90.00
_cell.angle_gamma   90.00
#
_symmetry.space_group_name_H-M   'P 1'
#
loop_
_entity.id
_entity.type
_entity.pdbx_description
1 polymer ?
#
loop_
_entity_poly.entity_id
_entity_poly.type
_entity_poly.pdbx_seq_one_letter_code
_entity_poly.pdbx_strand_id
1 'polypeptide(L)'
;MAPTDKPILFHYPPSIYSHRVLWYLWLRGIAYDECVQPPVMPRPDLASIGVGYRKIPILAIGKDVYCDSRLIISKLEELYSGSTLTPSTPGEAGIRKLFENLSVDGGVFANVVRLMPYWSDSGLLQNKVFLDDRQKLSGGRRMTKEAMEAGRPDGLQNIRNVFDLFESTFLADGREWILGTNEPTVADIDAVWPFEWMIVDPYMKECLPQQNFNDRIYPKVYAWVRRFMDLVAEKKQAYAMPTTLDGEAMASQTLSASSPADDIGFINDDPLDFKQGDEVQIFPSDYGQMGVSVGKLVGLSTNEVVIENDKGLHLHFPRWNFSIKKVSTSIARAPSTISEAQAIPKMRLIYHHQSPYTRKAFMLAHELGLAKHITLQKVVVCPVPIAGWSDNNDDVSVFNPMTKIPCLVPDNVPDGIYDSRIICEYLEHMASVTRTKDAQYWQLHTLHACADGIMDAAILITYEVRIRKERNLYFDEWVEGQKQKIVRGLDRLQVAAKDGILPDPSAAPATADEVAVAVATAMTGNMGHLGIDWSKGRPQLEAWMKKWESRPSFVATPPLKEWGTSVDIKTASKM
;
A
#
# COMPACT_ATOMS: atom_id res chain seq x y z
N MET A 1 30.00 -4.52 23.99
CA MET A 1 29.67 -5.69 24.82
C MET A 1 28.41 -6.29 24.23
N ALA A 2 28.30 -7.62 24.17
CA ALA A 2 27.09 -8.25 23.65
C ALA A 2 25.86 -7.76 24.43
N PRO A 3 24.72 -7.53 23.75
CA PRO A 3 23.51 -7.07 24.40
C PRO A 3 23.03 -8.10 25.43
N THR A 4 22.39 -7.61 26.50
CA THR A 4 21.82 -8.45 27.56
C THR A 4 20.61 -9.22 27.09
N ASP A 5 19.85 -8.67 26.13
CA ASP A 5 18.68 -9.30 25.56
C ASP A 5 19.06 -10.29 24.45
N LYS A 6 18.44 -11.46 24.50
CA LYS A 6 18.61 -12.51 23.50
C LYS A 6 17.89 -12.10 22.19
N PRO A 7 18.52 -12.23 21.01
CA PRO A 7 17.87 -11.96 19.74
C PRO A 7 16.67 -12.85 19.47
N ILE A 8 15.62 -12.29 18.88
CA ILE A 8 14.44 -13.01 18.38
C ILE A 8 14.38 -12.86 16.85
N LEU A 9 14.52 -13.96 16.12
CA LEU A 9 14.48 -13.98 14.67
C LEU A 9 13.06 -14.31 14.16
N PHE A 10 12.49 -13.39 13.39
CA PHE A 10 11.25 -13.61 12.67
C PHE A 10 11.57 -14.14 11.28
N HIS A 11 11.21 -15.39 11.01
CA HIS A 11 11.53 -16.02 9.74
C HIS A 11 10.55 -17.13 9.34
N TYR A 12 10.72 -17.66 8.14
CA TYR A 12 10.14 -18.94 7.75
C TYR A 12 11.22 -19.77 7.07
N PRO A 13 11.28 -21.09 7.30
CA PRO A 13 12.46 -21.87 6.90
C PRO A 13 12.81 -21.80 5.39
N PRO A 14 11.85 -21.84 4.45
CA PRO A 14 12.15 -21.67 3.02
C PRO A 14 12.62 -20.26 2.57
N SER A 15 12.76 -19.30 3.47
CA SER A 15 13.17 -17.94 3.11
C SER A 15 14.69 -17.85 2.89
N ILE A 16 15.10 -17.72 1.64
CA ILE A 16 16.51 -17.57 1.25
C ILE A 16 17.19 -16.33 1.85
N TYR A 17 16.45 -15.25 2.10
CA TYR A 17 17.00 -14.08 2.80
C TYR A 17 17.18 -14.37 4.31
N SER A 18 16.37 -15.27 4.87
CA SER A 18 16.51 -15.71 6.27
C SER A 18 17.69 -16.64 6.44
N HIS A 19 18.01 -17.46 5.44
CA HIS A 19 19.22 -18.30 5.44
C HIS A 19 20.47 -17.47 5.72
N ARG A 20 20.64 -16.30 5.09
CA ARG A 20 21.79 -15.42 5.33
C ARG A 20 21.98 -15.07 6.81
N VAL A 21 20.90 -14.68 7.48
CA VAL A 21 20.93 -14.32 8.91
C VAL A 21 21.14 -15.57 9.78
N LEU A 22 20.47 -16.67 9.47
CA LEU A 22 20.62 -17.94 10.17
C LEU A 22 22.07 -18.46 10.10
N TRP A 23 22.67 -18.46 8.91
CA TRP A 23 24.07 -18.86 8.70
C TRP A 23 25.01 -17.99 9.50
N TYR A 24 24.79 -16.67 9.49
CA TYR A 24 25.57 -15.74 10.29
C TYR A 24 25.46 -16.08 11.79
N LEU A 25 24.25 -16.25 12.34
CA LEU A 25 24.03 -16.60 13.74
C LEU A 25 24.72 -17.92 14.12
N TRP A 26 24.61 -18.95 13.27
CA TRP A 26 25.24 -20.25 13.51
C TRP A 26 26.77 -20.18 13.42
N LEU A 27 27.33 -19.55 12.38
CA LEU A 27 28.78 -19.40 12.23
C LEU A 27 29.39 -18.60 13.40
N ARG A 28 28.65 -17.64 13.95
CA ARG A 28 29.04 -16.84 15.12
C ARG A 28 28.79 -17.52 16.47
N GLY A 29 27.94 -18.54 16.51
CA GLY A 29 27.46 -19.12 17.77
C GLY A 29 26.61 -18.18 18.62
N ILE A 30 25.87 -17.27 17.99
CA ILE A 30 24.98 -16.35 18.69
C ILE A 30 23.68 -17.09 19.00
N ALA A 31 23.38 -17.26 20.29
CA ALA A 31 22.12 -17.85 20.72
C ALA A 31 20.96 -16.91 20.40
N TYR A 32 19.87 -17.45 19.85
CA TYR A 32 18.66 -16.70 19.51
C TYR A 32 17.40 -17.51 19.86
N ASP A 33 16.27 -16.84 19.93
CA ASP A 33 14.94 -17.45 19.87
C ASP A 33 14.31 -17.12 18.51
N GLU A 34 13.28 -17.84 18.11
CA GLU A 34 12.63 -17.62 16.82
C GLU A 34 11.12 -17.48 16.96
N CYS A 35 10.52 -16.69 16.07
CA CYS A 35 9.08 -16.61 15.91
C CYS A 35 8.75 -16.92 14.45
N VAL A 36 8.26 -18.13 14.19
CA VAL A 36 8.01 -18.61 12.82
C VAL A 36 6.82 -17.87 12.22
N GLN A 37 7.05 -17.21 11.09
CA GLN A 37 6.03 -16.41 10.42
C GLN A 37 5.45 -17.13 9.18
N PRO A 38 4.22 -16.81 8.76
CA PRO A 38 3.68 -17.32 7.50
C PRO A 38 4.52 -16.89 6.27
N PRO A 39 4.65 -17.70 5.20
CA PRO A 39 5.40 -17.30 3.99
C PRO A 39 4.67 -16.25 3.11
N VAL A 40 3.41 -15.94 3.45
CA VAL A 40 2.49 -15.00 2.78
C VAL A 40 1.83 -14.10 3.82
N MET A 41 1.20 -12.99 3.40
CA MET A 41 0.41 -12.15 4.32
C MET A 41 -0.96 -12.77 4.66
N PRO A 42 -1.55 -12.49 5.84
CA PRO A 42 -1.06 -11.59 6.90
C PRO A 42 -0.02 -12.23 7.85
N ARG A 43 0.72 -11.39 8.59
CA ARG A 43 1.67 -11.76 9.65
C ARG A 43 1.21 -11.16 10.99
N PRO A 44 0.30 -11.82 11.72
CA PRO A 44 -0.34 -11.24 12.91
C PRO A 44 0.64 -10.97 14.05
N ASP A 45 1.66 -11.81 14.24
CA ASP A 45 2.60 -11.65 15.35
C ASP A 45 3.42 -10.35 15.21
N LEU A 46 3.95 -10.07 14.02
CA LEU A 46 4.63 -8.80 13.73
C LEU A 46 3.69 -7.59 13.86
N ALA A 47 2.44 -7.72 13.41
CA ALA A 47 1.45 -6.66 13.56
C ALA A 47 1.14 -6.38 15.04
N SER A 48 1.18 -7.39 15.91
CA SER A 48 0.91 -7.25 17.35
C SER A 48 1.94 -6.35 18.06
N ILE A 49 3.18 -6.32 17.57
CA ILE A 49 4.26 -5.46 18.05
C ILE A 49 4.45 -4.19 17.21
N GLY A 50 3.48 -3.84 16.36
CA GLY A 50 3.50 -2.60 15.58
C GLY A 50 4.50 -2.58 14.42
N VAL A 51 4.84 -3.74 13.85
CA VAL A 51 5.74 -3.85 12.70
C VAL A 51 4.92 -4.04 11.41
N GLY A 52 4.84 -2.99 10.59
CA GLY A 52 4.14 -3.02 9.29
C GLY A 52 4.99 -3.48 8.11
N TYR A 53 6.31 -3.53 8.27
CA TYR A 53 7.25 -4.05 7.28
C TYR A 53 6.95 -5.52 6.95
N ARG A 54 6.80 -5.82 5.66
CA ARG A 54 6.25 -7.12 5.22
C ARG A 54 7.29 -8.16 4.76
N LYS A 55 8.55 -7.75 4.50
CA LYS A 55 9.61 -8.69 4.11
C LYS A 55 10.16 -9.39 5.35
N ILE A 56 10.84 -10.49 5.13
CA ILE A 56 11.47 -11.35 6.13
C ILE A 56 12.88 -11.67 5.63
N PRO A 57 13.89 -11.77 6.51
CA PRO A 57 13.83 -11.76 7.98
C PRO A 57 13.69 -10.38 8.62
N ILE A 58 13.28 -10.42 9.89
CA ILE A 58 13.32 -9.31 10.86
C ILE A 58 13.98 -9.86 12.13
N LEU A 59 14.77 -9.05 12.84
CA LEU A 59 15.40 -9.44 14.11
C LEU A 59 15.04 -8.43 15.19
N ALA A 60 14.56 -8.89 16.35
CA ALA A 60 14.41 -8.03 17.52
C ALA A 60 15.51 -8.32 18.55
N ILE A 61 16.08 -7.27 19.14
CA ILE A 61 16.98 -7.36 20.30
C ILE A 61 16.54 -6.27 21.27
N GLY A 62 15.96 -6.67 22.40
CA GLY A 62 15.39 -5.71 23.35
C GLY A 62 14.27 -4.88 22.71
N LYS A 63 14.44 -3.55 22.71
CA LYS A 63 13.48 -2.60 22.10
C LYS A 63 13.70 -2.35 20.62
N ASP A 64 14.82 -2.80 20.07
CA ASP A 64 15.21 -2.52 18.70
C ASP A 64 14.78 -3.67 17.77
N VAL A 65 14.13 -3.32 16.67
CA VAL A 65 13.63 -4.24 15.64
C VAL A 65 14.27 -3.88 14.31
N TYR A 66 15.20 -4.72 13.87
CA TYR A 66 16.00 -4.51 12.67
C TYR A 66 15.34 -5.16 11.44
N CYS A 67 15.04 -4.34 10.45
CA CYS A 67 14.44 -4.74 9.19
C CYS A 67 15.50 -4.76 8.07
N ASP A 68 15.42 -5.76 7.16
CA ASP A 68 16.39 -6.06 6.09
C ASP A 68 17.61 -6.88 6.58
N SER A 69 17.88 -8.00 5.91
CA SER A 69 18.96 -8.93 6.31
C SER A 69 20.35 -8.29 6.28
N ARG A 70 20.57 -7.27 5.43
CA ARG A 70 21.85 -6.54 5.36
C ARG A 70 22.08 -5.74 6.63
N LEU A 71 21.05 -5.02 7.08
CA LEU A 71 21.10 -4.26 8.32
C LEU A 71 21.22 -5.19 9.53
N ILE A 72 20.45 -6.28 9.56
CA ILE A 72 20.52 -7.28 10.63
C ILE A 72 21.96 -7.80 10.80
N ILE A 73 22.60 -8.23 9.71
CA ILE A 73 23.98 -8.74 9.77
C ILE A 73 24.96 -7.64 10.18
N SER A 74 24.79 -6.41 9.68
CA SER A 74 25.63 -5.27 10.09
C SER A 74 25.52 -4.98 11.59
N LYS A 75 24.31 -5.01 12.16
CA LYS A 75 24.07 -4.78 13.58
C LYS A 75 24.58 -5.92 14.45
N LEU A 76 24.47 -7.16 13.99
CA LEU A 76 25.07 -8.29 14.72
C LEU A 76 26.60 -8.21 14.74
N GLU A 77 27.25 -7.75 13.67
CA GLU A 77 28.70 -7.51 13.65
C GLU A 77 29.12 -6.41 14.65
N GLU A 78 28.32 -5.34 14.77
CA GLU A 78 28.54 -4.23 15.69
C GLU A 78 28.33 -4.64 17.15
N LEU A 79 27.18 -5.24 17.45
CA LEU A 79 26.75 -5.60 18.81
C LEU A 79 27.55 -6.78 19.38
N TYR A 80 27.91 -7.74 18.53
CA TYR A 80 28.73 -8.90 18.90
C TYR A 80 30.12 -8.77 18.27
N SER A 81 30.97 -7.91 18.84
CA SER A 81 32.33 -7.68 18.34
C SER A 81 33.26 -8.90 18.53
N GLY A 82 34.40 -8.91 17.81
CA GLY A 82 35.42 -9.96 17.91
C GLY A 82 35.19 -11.19 17.02
N SER A 83 34.56 -10.99 15.87
CA SER A 83 34.24 -12.03 14.89
C SER A 83 35.40 -12.28 13.93
N THR A 84 35.73 -13.55 13.66
CA THR A 84 36.61 -13.92 12.53
C THR A 84 35.91 -13.75 11.18
N LEU A 85 34.57 -13.61 11.16
CA LEU A 85 33.81 -13.36 9.94
C LEU A 85 33.95 -11.91 9.44
N THR A 86 34.40 -10.98 10.28
CA THR A 86 34.50 -9.56 9.92
C THR A 86 35.66 -9.34 8.95
N PRO A 87 35.43 -8.71 7.78
CA PRO A 87 36.50 -8.25 6.90
C PRO A 87 37.53 -7.42 7.68
N SER A 88 38.80 -7.76 7.56
CA SER A 88 39.88 -7.18 8.37
C SER A 88 40.51 -5.94 7.72
N THR A 89 40.32 -5.73 6.42
CA THR A 89 40.85 -4.58 5.68
C THR A 89 39.74 -3.75 5.00
N PRO A 90 39.96 -2.45 4.74
CA PRO A 90 39.00 -1.64 3.98
C PRO A 90 38.70 -2.20 2.58
N GLY A 91 39.70 -2.81 1.92
CA GLY A 91 39.52 -3.45 0.62
C GLY A 91 38.58 -4.66 0.69
N GLU A 92 38.77 -5.52 1.68
CA GLU A 92 37.88 -6.66 1.95
C GLU A 92 36.46 -6.21 2.32
N ALA A 93 36.32 -5.16 3.14
CA ALA A 93 35.02 -4.57 3.46
C ALA A 93 34.32 -4.02 2.21
N GLY A 94 35.07 -3.39 1.30
CA GLY A 94 34.57 -2.95 0.00
C GLY A 94 34.09 -4.11 -0.87
N ILE A 95 34.87 -5.19 -0.96
CA ILE A 95 34.50 -6.41 -1.71
C ILE A 95 33.22 -7.04 -1.14
N ARG A 96 33.10 -7.16 0.19
CA ARG A 96 31.86 -7.60 0.85
C ARG A 96 30.67 -6.77 0.38
N LYS A 97 30.78 -5.43 0.40
CA LYS A 97 29.68 -4.55 0.00
C LYS A 97 29.31 -4.70 -1.47
N LEU A 98 30.29 -4.96 -2.34
CA LEU A 98 30.04 -5.28 -3.75
C LEU A 98 29.27 -6.59 -3.91
N PHE A 99 29.58 -7.64 -3.15
CA PHE A 99 28.81 -8.89 -3.19
C PHE A 99 27.40 -8.74 -2.62
N GLU A 100 27.26 -8.03 -1.50
CA GLU A 100 25.96 -7.71 -0.94
C GLU A 100 25.07 -7.00 -1.98
N ASN A 101 25.62 -6.02 -2.72
CA ASN A 101 24.90 -5.33 -3.78
C ASN A 101 24.68 -6.21 -5.01
N LEU A 102 25.71 -6.91 -5.52
CA LEU A 102 25.62 -7.75 -6.71
C LEU A 102 24.53 -8.82 -6.57
N SER A 103 24.53 -9.52 -5.42
CA SER A 103 23.60 -10.61 -5.16
C SER A 103 22.15 -10.14 -5.05
N VAL A 104 21.92 -9.00 -4.38
CA VAL A 104 20.57 -8.49 -4.07
C VAL A 104 20.05 -7.52 -5.14
N ASP A 105 20.83 -6.49 -5.46
CA ASP A 105 20.43 -5.35 -6.30
C ASP A 105 21.01 -5.44 -7.73
N GLY A 106 22.17 -6.07 -7.90
CA GLY A 106 22.88 -6.23 -9.18
C GLY A 106 22.27 -7.26 -10.13
N GLY A 107 21.10 -7.81 -9.77
CA GLY A 107 20.28 -8.64 -10.64
C GLY A 107 20.55 -10.14 -10.58
N VAL A 108 21.53 -10.62 -9.79
CA VAL A 108 21.75 -12.07 -9.62
C VAL A 108 20.49 -12.74 -9.09
N PHE A 109 19.94 -12.27 -7.96
CA PHE A 109 18.70 -12.80 -7.41
C PHE A 109 17.55 -12.82 -8.43
N ALA A 110 17.31 -11.71 -9.13
CA ALA A 110 16.25 -11.62 -10.12
C ALA A 110 16.43 -12.61 -11.29
N ASN A 111 17.67 -12.89 -11.69
CA ASN A 111 17.96 -13.90 -12.70
C ASN A 111 17.81 -15.33 -12.15
N VAL A 112 18.17 -15.60 -10.89
CA VAL A 112 17.88 -16.89 -10.26
C VAL A 112 16.37 -17.15 -10.16
N VAL A 113 15.57 -16.13 -9.85
CA VAL A 113 14.09 -16.24 -9.86
C VAL A 113 13.61 -16.75 -11.22
N ARG A 114 14.13 -16.24 -12.34
CA ARG A 114 13.78 -16.70 -13.71
C ARG A 114 14.10 -18.18 -13.96
N LEU A 115 14.94 -18.79 -13.13
CA LEU A 115 15.30 -20.21 -13.23
C LEU A 115 14.42 -21.13 -12.40
N MET A 116 13.51 -20.59 -11.57
CA MET A 116 12.63 -21.40 -10.73
C MET A 116 11.88 -22.47 -11.57
N PRO A 117 11.83 -23.74 -11.11
CA PRO A 117 11.22 -24.84 -11.87
C PRO A 117 9.70 -24.70 -12.07
N TYR A 118 9.27 -24.00 -13.13
CA TYR A 118 7.85 -23.81 -13.47
C TYR A 118 7.16 -25.10 -13.97
N TRP A 119 7.93 -26.12 -14.32
CA TRP A 119 7.47 -27.43 -14.75
C TRP A 119 7.29 -28.42 -13.60
N SER A 120 7.68 -28.06 -12.38
CA SER A 120 7.54 -28.94 -11.21
C SER A 120 6.13 -28.86 -10.64
N ASP A 121 5.42 -29.99 -10.58
CA ASP A 121 4.05 -30.09 -10.06
C ASP A 121 3.96 -29.82 -8.55
N SER A 122 5.06 -30.04 -7.82
CA SER A 122 5.18 -29.71 -6.40
C SER A 122 5.92 -28.38 -6.15
N GLY A 123 6.23 -27.62 -7.21
CA GLY A 123 7.00 -26.40 -7.13
C GLY A 123 6.21 -25.23 -6.50
N LEU A 124 6.94 -24.25 -5.96
CA LEU A 124 6.35 -23.03 -5.37
C LEU A 124 5.42 -22.28 -6.34
N LEU A 125 5.66 -22.40 -7.65
CA LEU A 125 4.86 -21.78 -8.70
C LEU A 125 3.49 -22.42 -8.91
N GLN A 126 3.23 -23.61 -8.36
CA GLN A 126 1.90 -24.23 -8.38
C GLN A 126 1.03 -23.77 -7.21
N ASN A 127 1.63 -23.15 -6.19
CA ASN A 127 0.89 -22.65 -5.03
C ASN A 127 0.22 -21.31 -5.38
N LYS A 128 -1.09 -21.35 -5.64
CA LYS A 128 -1.88 -20.16 -5.99
C LYS A 128 -1.81 -19.06 -4.93
N VAL A 129 -1.88 -19.42 -3.64
CA VAL A 129 -1.84 -18.45 -2.53
C VAL A 129 -0.49 -17.73 -2.50
N PHE A 130 0.59 -18.48 -2.69
CA PHE A 130 1.94 -17.94 -2.81
C PHE A 130 2.06 -16.99 -4.00
N LEU A 131 1.59 -17.39 -5.19
CA LEU A 131 1.64 -16.55 -6.38
C LEU A 131 0.81 -15.26 -6.24
N ASP A 132 -0.38 -15.33 -5.65
CA ASP A 132 -1.25 -14.18 -5.42
C ASP A 132 -0.56 -13.18 -4.45
N ASP A 133 0.11 -13.68 -3.42
CA ASP A 133 0.90 -12.84 -2.51
C ASP A 133 2.14 -12.24 -3.19
N ARG A 134 2.89 -13.02 -3.99
CA ARG A 134 4.05 -12.53 -4.73
C ARG A 134 3.68 -11.51 -5.79
N GLN A 135 2.53 -11.66 -6.45
CA GLN A 135 1.99 -10.64 -7.35
C GLN A 135 1.80 -9.30 -6.63
N LYS A 136 1.23 -9.31 -5.41
CA LYS A 136 1.09 -8.09 -4.59
C LYS A 136 2.44 -7.54 -4.14
N LEU A 137 3.38 -8.43 -3.77
CA LEU A 137 4.73 -8.05 -3.38
C LEU A 137 5.49 -7.34 -4.53
N SER A 138 5.34 -7.82 -5.77
CA SER A 138 6.02 -7.29 -6.96
C SER A 138 5.27 -6.17 -7.67
N GLY A 139 4.33 -5.48 -7.01
CA GLY A 139 3.63 -4.33 -7.59
C GLY A 139 2.61 -4.70 -8.68
N GLY A 140 2.05 -5.91 -8.65
CA GLY A 140 0.93 -6.33 -9.49
C GLY A 140 1.29 -7.29 -10.63
N ARG A 141 2.57 -7.54 -10.90
CA ARG A 141 3.00 -8.48 -11.96
C ARG A 141 2.95 -9.92 -11.47
N ARG A 142 2.19 -10.78 -12.15
CA ARG A 142 2.08 -12.20 -11.81
C ARG A 142 3.20 -13.01 -12.49
N MET A 143 3.79 -13.93 -11.75
CA MET A 143 4.69 -14.94 -12.31
C MET A 143 3.85 -16.05 -12.95
N THR A 144 3.74 -16.05 -14.29
CA THR A 144 3.04 -17.10 -15.05
C THR A 144 4.04 -18.07 -15.64
N LYS A 145 3.60 -19.31 -15.94
CA LYS A 145 4.45 -20.33 -16.56
C LYS A 145 5.10 -19.80 -17.85
N GLU A 146 4.31 -19.14 -18.69
CA GLU A 146 4.74 -18.60 -19.98
C GLU A 146 5.79 -17.49 -19.80
N ALA A 147 5.61 -16.62 -18.80
CA ALA A 147 6.58 -15.56 -18.48
C ALA A 147 7.89 -16.15 -17.94
N MET A 148 7.81 -17.19 -17.10
CA MET A 148 8.99 -17.89 -16.60
C MET A 148 9.75 -18.61 -17.73
N GLU A 149 9.03 -19.30 -18.60
CA GLU A 149 9.58 -19.98 -19.77
C GLU A 149 10.27 -18.99 -20.72
N ALA A 150 9.62 -17.87 -21.04
CA ALA A 150 10.18 -16.83 -21.89
C ALA A 150 11.42 -16.16 -21.29
N GLY A 151 11.46 -15.96 -19.97
CA GLY A 151 12.58 -15.30 -19.28
C GLY A 151 13.76 -16.22 -18.95
N ARG A 152 13.57 -17.54 -19.02
CA ARG A 152 14.58 -18.53 -18.62
C ARG A 152 15.87 -18.51 -19.45
N PRO A 153 15.87 -18.35 -20.79
CA PRO A 153 17.11 -18.28 -21.57
C PRO A 153 18.03 -17.15 -21.12
N ASP A 154 17.51 -15.95 -20.92
CA ASP A 154 18.27 -14.81 -20.39
C ASP A 154 18.78 -15.09 -18.98
N GLY A 155 17.93 -15.68 -18.12
CA GLY A 155 18.31 -16.09 -16.78
C GLY A 155 19.51 -17.03 -16.80
N LEU A 156 19.49 -18.06 -17.67
CA LEU A 156 20.58 -19.04 -17.77
C LEU A 156 21.87 -18.39 -18.27
N GLN A 157 21.80 -17.53 -19.28
CA GLN A 157 22.97 -16.82 -19.79
C GLN A 157 23.59 -15.91 -18.74
N ASN A 158 22.77 -15.16 -18.00
CA ASN A 158 23.24 -14.25 -16.96
C ASN A 158 23.85 -15.03 -15.78
N ILE A 159 23.21 -16.12 -15.35
CA ILE A 159 23.76 -16.98 -14.29
C ILE A 159 25.04 -17.66 -14.75
N ARG A 160 25.18 -18.04 -16.02
CA ARG A 160 26.45 -18.54 -16.56
C ARG A 160 27.58 -17.53 -16.39
N ASN A 161 27.36 -16.27 -16.75
CA ASN A 161 28.35 -15.21 -16.57
C ASN A 161 28.76 -15.05 -15.10
N VAL A 162 27.81 -15.20 -14.18
CA VAL A 162 28.07 -15.13 -12.73
C VAL A 162 28.89 -16.34 -12.26
N PHE A 163 28.58 -17.56 -12.71
CA PHE A 163 29.41 -18.73 -12.44
C PHE A 163 30.84 -18.57 -13.00
N ASP A 164 30.98 -18.09 -14.23
CA ASP A 164 32.28 -17.85 -14.87
C ASP A 164 33.11 -16.82 -14.07
N LEU A 165 32.49 -15.74 -13.58
CA LEU A 165 33.13 -14.74 -12.73
C LEU A 165 33.70 -15.35 -11.45
N PHE A 166 32.94 -16.20 -10.76
CA PHE A 166 33.41 -16.81 -9.52
C PHE A 166 34.46 -17.90 -9.79
N GLU A 167 34.24 -18.76 -10.78
CA GLU A 167 35.16 -19.87 -11.12
C GLU A 167 36.52 -19.39 -11.65
N SER A 168 36.49 -18.36 -12.51
CA SER A 168 37.65 -17.92 -13.29
C SER A 168 38.25 -16.61 -12.80
N THR A 169 37.65 -15.93 -11.82
CA THR A 169 38.23 -14.73 -11.20
C THR A 169 38.39 -14.90 -9.70
N PHE A 170 37.30 -14.95 -8.93
CA PHE A 170 37.41 -14.90 -7.47
C PHE A 170 38.03 -16.17 -6.86
N LEU A 171 37.70 -17.35 -7.38
CA LEU A 171 38.23 -18.63 -6.92
C LEU A 171 39.37 -19.15 -7.81
N ALA A 172 39.85 -18.33 -8.75
CA ALA A 172 40.76 -18.76 -9.81
C ALA A 172 42.07 -19.37 -9.29
N ASP A 173 42.58 -18.81 -8.20
CA ASP A 173 43.83 -19.19 -7.53
C ASP A 173 43.69 -20.37 -6.55
N GLY A 174 42.50 -20.98 -6.47
CA GLY A 174 42.26 -22.15 -5.63
C GLY A 174 42.04 -21.83 -4.15
N ARG A 175 41.85 -20.55 -3.79
CA ARG A 175 41.45 -20.16 -2.43
C ARG A 175 40.17 -20.88 -1.99
N GLU A 176 40.07 -21.15 -0.69
CA GLU A 176 38.90 -21.85 -0.13
C GLU A 176 37.71 -20.91 0.10
N TRP A 177 37.99 -19.68 0.53
CA TRP A 177 37.01 -18.63 0.86
C TRP A 177 37.22 -17.39 -0.01
N ILE A 178 36.17 -16.61 -0.24
CA ILE A 178 36.15 -15.59 -1.31
C ILE A 178 37.23 -14.51 -1.14
N LEU A 179 37.52 -14.14 0.10
CA LEU A 179 38.56 -13.16 0.47
C LEU A 179 39.95 -13.78 0.64
N GLY A 180 40.12 -15.10 0.49
CA GLY A 180 41.39 -15.79 0.67
C GLY A 180 41.83 -15.91 2.13
N THR A 181 40.92 -15.74 3.08
CA THR A 181 41.11 -15.97 4.51
C THR A 181 41.13 -17.48 4.83
N ASN A 182 41.56 -17.85 6.05
CA ASN A 182 41.55 -19.25 6.50
C ASN A 182 40.15 -19.74 6.91
N GLU A 183 39.27 -18.82 7.30
CA GLU A 183 37.87 -19.05 7.66
C GLU A 183 36.97 -18.21 6.75
N PRO A 184 35.69 -18.57 6.55
CA PRO A 184 34.79 -17.73 5.76
C PRO A 184 34.60 -16.38 6.43
N THR A 185 34.20 -15.40 5.63
CA THR A 185 33.79 -14.08 6.13
C THR A 185 32.33 -13.81 5.80
N VAL A 186 31.80 -12.67 6.25
CA VAL A 186 30.47 -12.23 5.81
C VAL A 186 30.42 -12.03 4.28
N ALA A 187 31.56 -11.77 3.62
CA ALA A 187 31.62 -11.72 2.16
C ALA A 187 31.22 -13.05 1.51
N ASP A 188 31.56 -14.19 2.12
CA ASP A 188 31.12 -15.50 1.65
C ASP A 188 29.60 -15.65 1.81
N ILE A 189 29.03 -15.24 2.95
CA ILE A 189 27.57 -15.26 3.17
C ILE A 189 26.84 -14.42 2.12
N ASP A 190 27.33 -13.20 1.86
CA ASP A 190 26.73 -12.26 0.91
C ASP A 190 26.83 -12.73 -0.54
N ALA A 191 27.85 -13.51 -0.87
CA ALA A 191 28.09 -14.04 -2.21
C ALA A 191 27.44 -15.40 -2.47
N VAL A 192 27.44 -16.32 -1.49
CA VAL A 192 27.15 -17.75 -1.73
C VAL A 192 25.66 -18.07 -1.84
N TRP A 193 24.80 -17.30 -1.19
CA TRP A 193 23.39 -17.65 -1.02
C TRP A 193 22.60 -17.85 -2.34
N PRO A 194 22.85 -17.13 -3.46
CA PRO A 194 22.16 -17.44 -4.72
C PRO A 194 22.64 -18.75 -5.34
N PHE A 195 23.92 -19.10 -5.17
CA PHE A 195 24.49 -20.36 -5.65
C PHE A 195 23.97 -21.55 -4.84
N GLU A 196 23.95 -21.41 -3.51
CA GLU A 196 23.32 -22.39 -2.61
C GLU A 196 21.87 -22.61 -3.00
N TRP A 197 21.11 -21.53 -3.23
CA TRP A 197 19.71 -21.65 -3.63
C TRP A 197 19.55 -22.45 -4.93
N MET A 198 20.44 -22.31 -5.91
CA MET A 198 20.34 -23.07 -7.16
C MET A 198 20.87 -24.51 -7.08
N ILE A 199 21.92 -24.75 -6.27
CA ILE A 199 22.67 -26.01 -6.25
C ILE A 199 22.14 -26.97 -5.19
N VAL A 200 21.71 -26.44 -4.04
CA VAL A 200 21.42 -27.21 -2.83
C VAL A 200 19.93 -27.21 -2.49
N ASP A 201 19.23 -26.09 -2.67
CA ASP A 201 17.84 -25.97 -2.23
C ASP A 201 16.90 -26.95 -2.99
N PRO A 202 16.12 -27.79 -2.28
CA PRO A 202 15.19 -28.73 -2.90
C PRO A 202 14.14 -28.11 -3.81
N TYR A 203 13.70 -26.88 -3.55
CA TYR A 203 12.71 -26.17 -4.37
C TYR A 203 13.28 -25.67 -5.72
N MET A 204 14.59 -25.67 -5.86
CA MET A 204 15.31 -25.30 -7.09
C MET A 204 15.91 -26.50 -7.79
N LYS A 205 15.55 -27.72 -7.37
CA LYS A 205 15.97 -28.95 -8.02
C LYS A 205 15.74 -28.87 -9.54
N GLU A 206 16.76 -29.25 -10.30
CA GLU A 206 16.75 -29.23 -11.78
C GLU A 206 16.62 -27.84 -12.41
N CYS A 207 16.70 -26.74 -11.64
CA CYS A 207 16.72 -25.39 -12.20
C CYS A 207 17.91 -25.13 -13.12
N LEU A 208 19.05 -25.82 -12.89
CA LEU A 208 20.27 -25.72 -13.67
C LEU A 208 20.44 -26.93 -14.62
N PRO A 209 20.61 -26.70 -15.95
CA PRO A 209 20.86 -27.78 -16.90
C PRO A 209 22.23 -28.41 -16.70
N GLN A 210 22.26 -29.72 -16.41
CA GLN A 210 23.48 -30.46 -16.06
C GLN A 210 24.55 -30.45 -17.17
N GLN A 211 24.18 -30.26 -18.44
CA GLN A 211 25.13 -30.14 -19.54
C GLN A 211 25.94 -28.83 -19.51
N ASN A 212 25.48 -27.82 -18.75
CA ASN A 212 26.13 -26.51 -18.65
C ASN A 212 26.62 -26.20 -17.23
N PHE A 213 25.96 -26.75 -16.21
CA PHE A 213 26.28 -26.46 -14.81
C PHE A 213 26.44 -27.78 -14.05
N ASN A 214 27.69 -28.13 -13.77
CA ASN A 214 28.05 -29.28 -12.93
C ASN A 214 29.47 -29.07 -12.37
N ASP A 215 29.90 -29.96 -11.49
CA ASP A 215 31.21 -29.91 -10.84
C ASP A 215 32.41 -30.21 -11.76
N ARG A 216 32.18 -30.69 -12.99
CA ARG A 216 33.23 -30.79 -14.02
C ARG A 216 33.46 -29.48 -14.75
N ILE A 217 32.40 -28.67 -14.91
CA ILE A 217 32.46 -27.37 -15.59
C ILE A 217 32.84 -26.26 -14.60
N TYR A 218 32.28 -26.28 -13.39
CA TYR A 218 32.49 -25.29 -12.33
C TYR A 218 33.01 -25.91 -11.03
N PRO A 219 34.13 -26.66 -11.05
CA PRO A 219 34.62 -27.39 -9.88
C PRO A 219 34.84 -26.51 -8.66
N LYS A 220 35.37 -25.28 -8.81
CA LYS A 220 35.69 -24.42 -7.67
C LYS A 220 34.43 -23.85 -7.02
N VAL A 221 33.47 -23.38 -7.82
CA VAL A 221 32.19 -22.86 -7.31
C VAL A 221 31.43 -23.94 -6.56
N TYR A 222 31.27 -25.13 -7.14
CA TYR A 222 30.57 -26.23 -6.47
C TYR A 222 31.30 -26.68 -5.20
N ALA A 223 32.62 -26.74 -5.21
CA ALA A 223 33.40 -27.07 -4.02
C ALA A 223 33.26 -26.01 -2.91
N TRP A 224 33.26 -24.72 -3.26
CA TRP A 224 33.04 -23.61 -2.32
C TRP A 224 31.66 -23.67 -1.67
N VAL A 225 30.59 -23.85 -2.47
CA VAL A 225 29.23 -23.98 -1.96
C VAL A 225 29.11 -25.17 -1.00
N ARG A 226 29.64 -26.35 -1.39
CA ARG A 226 29.62 -27.54 -0.52
C ARG A 226 30.38 -27.30 0.80
N ARG A 227 31.62 -26.78 0.74
CA ARG A 227 32.40 -26.45 1.93
C ARG A 227 31.68 -25.48 2.85
N PHE A 228 31.09 -24.42 2.29
CA PHE A 228 30.33 -23.45 3.07
C PHE A 228 29.15 -24.12 3.78
N MET A 229 28.39 -24.96 3.08
CA MET A 229 27.22 -25.63 3.65
C MET A 229 27.58 -26.73 4.67
N ASP A 230 28.69 -27.44 4.48
CA ASP A 230 29.20 -28.41 5.45
C ASP A 230 29.56 -27.71 6.77
N LEU A 231 30.26 -26.57 6.69
CA LEU A 231 30.61 -25.76 7.86
C LEU A 231 29.36 -25.18 8.54
N VAL A 232 28.41 -24.66 7.77
CA VAL A 232 27.12 -24.18 8.30
C VAL A 232 26.38 -25.29 9.04
N ALA A 233 26.36 -26.50 8.49
CA ALA A 233 25.71 -27.65 9.11
C ALA A 233 26.42 -28.08 10.41
N GLU A 234 27.76 -28.11 10.41
CA GLU A 234 28.57 -28.37 11.60
C GLU A 234 28.26 -27.35 12.71
N LYS A 235 28.32 -26.06 12.39
CA LYS A 235 28.08 -24.99 13.38
C LYS A 235 26.64 -25.00 13.88
N LYS A 236 25.66 -25.24 13.00
CA LYS A 236 24.25 -25.37 13.41
C LYS A 236 24.06 -26.49 14.44
N GLN A 237 24.76 -27.63 14.28
CA GLN A 237 24.67 -28.76 15.21
C GLN A 237 25.44 -28.53 16.52
N ALA A 238 26.48 -27.69 16.49
CA ALA A 238 27.30 -27.38 17.65
C ALA A 238 26.59 -26.52 18.71
N TYR A 239 25.53 -25.79 18.33
CA TYR A 239 24.79 -24.89 19.22
C TYR A 239 23.40 -25.41 19.55
N ALA A 240 22.87 -25.00 20.71
CA ALA A 240 21.52 -25.34 21.12
C ALA A 240 20.49 -24.80 20.11
N MET A 241 19.44 -25.59 19.86
CA MET A 241 18.31 -25.16 19.04
C MET A 241 17.64 -23.91 19.64
N PRO A 242 17.18 -22.96 18.81
CA PRO A 242 16.46 -21.81 19.31
C PRO A 242 15.13 -22.22 19.95
N THR A 243 14.67 -21.44 20.94
CA THR A 243 13.32 -21.60 21.45
C THR A 243 12.35 -21.03 20.41
N THR A 244 11.38 -21.82 19.96
CA THR A 244 10.29 -21.30 19.11
C THR A 244 9.24 -20.66 20.00
N LEU A 245 9.06 -19.35 19.85
CA LEU A 245 8.06 -18.54 20.53
C LEU A 245 6.78 -18.47 19.69
N ASP A 246 5.63 -18.59 20.34
CA ASP A 246 4.35 -18.19 19.74
C ASP A 246 4.20 -16.66 19.79
N GLY A 247 3.12 -16.15 19.18
CA GLY A 247 2.88 -14.71 19.09
C GLY A 247 2.72 -14.02 20.45
N GLU A 248 2.16 -14.70 21.45
CA GLU A 248 1.94 -14.13 22.79
C GLU A 248 3.25 -14.06 23.58
N ALA A 249 4.01 -15.16 23.62
CA ALA A 249 5.31 -15.21 24.27
C ALA A 249 6.30 -14.23 23.64
N MET A 250 6.34 -14.16 22.30
CA MET A 250 7.15 -13.20 21.57
C MET A 250 6.76 -11.77 21.92
N ALA A 251 5.46 -11.41 21.83
CA ALA A 251 5.02 -10.05 22.10
C ALA A 251 5.30 -9.64 23.55
N SER A 252 5.07 -10.55 24.51
CA SER A 252 5.41 -10.32 25.91
C SER A 252 6.91 -10.06 26.08
N GLN A 253 7.78 -10.85 25.47
CA GLN A 253 9.23 -10.70 25.58
C GLN A 253 9.72 -9.39 24.94
N THR A 254 9.25 -9.05 23.74
CA THR A 254 9.69 -7.84 23.04
C THR A 254 9.15 -6.56 23.70
N LEU A 255 7.87 -6.52 24.06
CA LEU A 255 7.25 -5.31 24.62
C LEU A 255 7.65 -5.03 26.07
N SER A 256 8.11 -6.04 26.82
CA SER A 256 8.61 -5.87 28.19
C SER A 256 10.11 -5.59 28.28
N ALA A 257 10.82 -5.57 27.14
CA ALA A 257 12.25 -5.33 27.11
C ALA A 257 12.60 -3.95 27.71
N SER A 258 13.58 -3.95 28.61
CA SER A 258 14.03 -2.74 29.34
C SER A 258 15.38 -2.21 28.89
N SER A 259 16.09 -2.91 28.00
CA SER A 259 17.38 -2.45 27.50
C SER A 259 17.23 -1.09 26.79
N PRO A 260 18.23 -0.20 26.92
CA PRO A 260 18.23 1.05 26.19
C PRO A 260 18.23 0.76 24.70
N ALA A 261 17.45 1.54 23.96
CA ALA A 261 17.41 1.44 22.51
C ALA A 261 18.72 1.95 21.89
N ASP A 262 19.04 1.45 20.71
CA ASP A 262 20.25 1.79 19.98
C ASP A 262 20.20 3.25 19.46
N ASP A 263 21.21 4.05 19.81
CA ASP A 263 21.32 5.46 19.42
C ASP A 263 22.31 5.63 18.28
N ILE A 264 21.77 5.79 17.07
CA ILE A 264 22.55 5.99 15.85
C ILE A 264 22.84 7.48 15.56
N GLY A 265 22.42 8.38 16.45
CA GLY A 265 22.48 9.83 16.25
C GLY A 265 21.48 10.37 15.23
N PHE A 266 21.58 11.67 14.96
CA PHE A 266 20.72 12.39 14.01
C PHE A 266 21.51 13.39 13.17
N ILE A 267 21.63 13.12 11.87
CA ILE A 267 22.24 14.06 10.90
C ILE A 267 21.28 15.21 10.59
N ASN A 268 21.80 16.44 10.58
CA ASN A 268 20.99 17.65 10.37
C ASN A 268 21.09 18.20 8.94
N ASP A 269 22.04 17.70 8.14
CA ASP A 269 22.30 18.07 6.76
C ASP A 269 21.80 17.01 5.75
N ASP A 270 20.79 16.21 6.15
CA ASP A 270 20.18 15.23 5.27
C ASP A 270 19.46 15.90 4.09
N PRO A 271 19.66 15.44 2.84
CA PRO A 271 19.07 16.06 1.65
C PRO A 271 17.54 15.94 1.59
N LEU A 272 16.91 15.10 2.42
CA LEU A 272 15.46 14.97 2.50
C LEU A 272 14.81 15.92 3.54
N ASP A 273 15.61 16.72 4.25
CA ASP A 273 15.16 17.76 5.20
C ASP A 273 14.16 17.25 6.26
N PHE A 274 14.48 16.07 6.82
CA PHE A 274 13.75 15.52 7.97
C PHE A 274 14.29 16.06 9.28
N LYS A 275 13.39 16.22 10.25
CA LYS A 275 13.71 16.68 11.60
C LYS A 275 13.44 15.56 12.59
N GLN A 276 14.25 15.52 13.65
CA GLN A 276 14.02 14.59 14.74
C GLN A 276 12.63 14.84 15.34
N GLY A 277 11.87 13.77 15.53
CA GLY A 277 10.49 13.79 15.98
C GLY A 277 9.43 13.94 14.87
N ASP A 278 9.83 14.10 13.60
CA ASP A 278 8.87 14.07 12.48
C ASP A 278 8.12 12.72 12.48
N GLU A 279 6.80 12.74 12.36
CA GLU A 279 6.03 11.52 12.12
C GLU A 279 6.27 11.08 10.67
N VAL A 280 6.73 9.85 10.45
CA VAL A 280 7.11 9.35 9.13
C VAL A 280 6.61 7.94 8.88
N GLN A 281 6.47 7.62 7.60
CA GLN A 281 6.22 6.29 7.10
C GLN A 281 7.45 5.81 6.33
N ILE A 282 7.83 4.56 6.54
CA ILE A 282 8.99 3.92 5.92
C ILE A 282 8.54 2.64 5.22
N PHE A 283 8.98 2.47 3.98
CA PHE A 283 8.71 1.30 3.16
C PHE A 283 9.81 1.08 2.13
N PRO A 284 10.01 -0.16 1.62
CA PRO A 284 10.97 -0.42 0.55
C PRO A 284 10.65 0.35 -0.72
N SER A 285 11.66 0.87 -1.42
CA SER A 285 11.49 1.52 -2.72
C SER A 285 11.60 0.57 -3.92
N ASP A 286 12.11 -0.64 -3.69
CA ASP A 286 12.28 -1.68 -4.71
C ASP A 286 10.99 -2.50 -4.92
N TYR A 287 10.74 -3.49 -4.07
CA TYR A 287 9.57 -4.37 -4.06
C TYR A 287 9.02 -4.52 -2.64
N GLY A 288 7.77 -4.92 -2.50
CA GLY A 288 7.11 -5.04 -1.19
C GLY A 288 6.71 -3.70 -0.55
N GLN A 289 6.52 -2.67 -1.37
CA GLN A 289 6.20 -1.29 -0.95
C GLN A 289 4.90 -1.17 -0.12
N MET A 290 4.02 -2.18 -0.15
CA MET A 290 2.78 -2.18 0.64
C MET A 290 2.97 -2.47 2.14
N GLY A 291 4.15 -2.94 2.56
CA GLY A 291 4.45 -3.13 3.99
C GLY A 291 5.05 -1.87 4.58
N VAL A 292 4.19 -0.98 5.06
CA VAL A 292 4.56 0.35 5.57
C VAL A 292 4.65 0.31 7.10
N SER A 293 5.78 0.72 7.65
CA SER A 293 5.92 1.00 9.08
C SER A 293 5.78 2.50 9.34
N VAL A 294 5.09 2.88 10.41
CA VAL A 294 4.79 4.26 10.79
C VAL A 294 5.30 4.51 12.20
N GLY A 295 5.87 5.69 12.42
CA GLY A 295 6.33 6.11 13.74
C GLY A 295 7.06 7.45 13.72
N LYS A 296 7.49 7.88 14.90
CA LYS A 296 8.28 9.10 15.09
C LYS A 296 9.72 8.86 14.70
N LEU A 297 10.28 9.72 13.86
CA LEU A 297 11.68 9.66 13.45
C LEU A 297 12.60 9.99 14.64
N VAL A 298 13.27 8.99 15.20
CA VAL A 298 14.12 9.15 16.40
C VAL A 298 15.62 9.06 16.10
N GLY A 299 16.01 8.40 15.01
CA GLY A 299 17.40 8.27 14.57
C GLY A 299 17.55 8.41 13.06
N LEU A 300 18.62 9.08 12.63
CA LEU A 300 18.90 9.30 11.23
C LEU A 300 20.40 9.42 10.97
N SER A 301 20.93 8.52 10.14
CA SER A 301 22.31 8.55 9.64
C SER A 301 22.33 8.42 8.11
N THR A 302 23.52 8.47 7.52
CA THR A 302 23.70 8.24 6.07
C THR A 302 23.22 6.85 5.64
N ASN A 303 23.30 5.85 6.54
CA ASN A 303 23.07 4.45 6.20
C ASN A 303 21.81 3.87 6.84
N GLU A 304 21.26 4.50 7.88
CA GLU A 304 20.20 3.94 8.71
C GLU A 304 19.18 5.00 9.13
N VAL A 305 17.92 4.58 9.25
CA VAL A 305 16.82 5.38 9.76
C VAL A 305 16.06 4.59 10.83
N VAL A 306 15.69 5.26 11.92
CA VAL A 306 15.01 4.66 13.07
C VAL A 306 13.74 5.42 13.38
N ILE A 307 12.64 4.68 13.51
CA ILE A 307 11.35 5.22 13.97
C ILE A 307 10.91 4.54 15.27
N GLU A 308 10.39 5.32 16.21
CA GLU A 308 9.67 4.80 17.37
C GLU A 308 8.21 4.57 16.99
N ASN A 309 7.73 3.33 17.06
CA ASN A 309 6.35 2.98 16.73
C ASN A 309 5.39 3.22 17.92
N ASP A 310 4.09 2.94 17.71
CA ASP A 310 3.05 3.12 18.74
C ASP A 310 3.19 2.18 19.95
N LYS A 311 4.08 1.19 19.89
CA LYS A 311 4.42 0.26 20.97
C LYS A 311 5.69 0.66 21.72
N GLY A 312 6.33 1.78 21.36
CA GLY A 312 7.59 2.22 21.95
C GLY A 312 8.80 1.35 21.55
N LEU A 313 8.67 0.60 20.46
CA LEU A 313 9.79 -0.13 19.85
C LEU A 313 10.45 0.73 18.79
N HIS A 314 11.76 0.60 18.67
CA HIS A 314 12.55 1.29 17.65
C HIS A 314 12.68 0.39 16.44
N LEU A 315 12.11 0.79 15.31
CA LEU A 315 12.18 0.06 14.05
C LEU A 315 13.30 0.65 13.19
N HIS A 316 14.30 -0.17 12.91
CA HIS A 316 15.50 0.21 12.17
C HIS A 316 15.40 -0.25 10.72
N PHE A 317 15.71 0.63 9.79
CA PHE A 317 15.75 0.34 8.35
C PHE A 317 17.02 0.90 7.72
N PRO A 318 17.61 0.23 6.72
CA PRO A 318 18.68 0.84 5.95
C PRO A 318 18.11 1.99 5.12
N ARG A 319 18.92 3.02 4.85
CA ARG A 319 18.54 4.14 3.96
C ARG A 319 18.47 3.71 2.49
N TRP A 320 19.34 2.78 2.10
CA TRP A 320 19.42 2.27 0.73
C TRP A 320 18.23 1.36 0.42
N ASN A 321 17.55 1.60 -0.71
CA ASN A 321 16.31 0.92 -1.13
C ASN A 321 15.11 1.09 -0.19
N PHE A 322 15.10 2.13 0.64
CA PHE A 322 13.94 2.51 1.44
C PHE A 322 13.53 3.95 1.13
N SER A 323 12.23 4.21 1.19
CA SER A 323 11.65 5.53 1.09
C SER A 323 11.11 5.93 2.45
N ILE A 324 11.43 7.16 2.84
CA ILE A 324 10.88 7.82 4.02
C ILE A 324 9.96 8.92 3.51
N LYS A 325 8.74 9.01 4.04
CA LYS A 325 7.81 10.10 3.74
C LYS A 325 7.27 10.63 5.06
N LYS A 326 7.15 11.95 5.21
CA LYS A 326 6.42 12.51 6.35
C LYS A 326 4.99 11.96 6.32
N VAL A 327 4.56 11.40 7.44
CA VAL A 327 3.15 11.15 7.69
C VAL A 327 2.58 12.54 7.84
N SER A 328 1.88 13.00 6.81
CA SER A 328 0.96 14.10 7.00
C SER A 328 0.08 13.68 8.17
N THR A 329 0.17 14.39 9.28
CA THR A 329 -0.68 14.21 10.46
C THR A 329 -2.11 14.49 10.03
N SER A 330 -2.71 13.53 9.34
CA SER A 330 -4.13 13.40 9.11
C SER A 330 -4.70 12.70 10.33
N ILE A 331 -4.56 13.36 11.48
CA ILE A 331 -5.73 13.40 12.35
C ILE A 331 -6.78 14.04 11.44
N ALA A 332 -7.96 13.42 11.31
CA ALA A 332 -9.17 14.13 10.93
C ALA A 332 -9.42 15.20 12.00
N ARG A 333 -8.62 16.25 11.98
CA ARG A 333 -8.82 17.53 12.62
C ARG A 333 -9.16 18.42 11.45
N ALA A 334 -10.42 18.86 11.40
CA ALA A 334 -10.77 20.03 10.64
C ALA A 334 -9.70 21.10 10.91
N PRO A 335 -9.06 21.68 9.88
CA PRO A 335 -8.22 22.83 10.10
C PRO A 335 -9.08 23.90 10.76
N SER A 336 -8.77 24.19 12.03
CA SER A 336 -9.08 25.50 12.58
C SER A 336 -8.35 26.52 11.72
N THR A 337 -9.14 27.40 11.11
CA THR A 337 -8.76 28.54 10.29
C THR A 337 -8.00 28.22 9.01
N ILE A 338 -8.67 28.51 7.89
CA ILE A 338 -8.12 28.67 6.54
C ILE A 338 -6.76 29.37 6.64
N SER A 339 -5.69 28.68 6.23
CA SER A 339 -4.37 29.29 6.06
C SER A 339 -4.48 30.43 5.03
N GLU A 340 -3.95 31.61 5.38
CA GLU A 340 -4.03 32.87 4.60
C GLU A 340 -3.35 32.84 3.21
N ALA A 341 -2.83 31.69 2.75
CA ALA A 341 -2.00 31.63 1.54
C ALA A 341 -2.73 31.19 0.25
N GLN A 342 -3.99 30.73 0.29
CA GLN A 342 -4.73 30.33 -0.91
C GLN A 342 -6.07 31.08 -0.99
N ALA A 343 -6.13 32.12 -1.83
CA ALA A 343 -7.35 32.89 -2.02
C ALA A 343 -8.42 32.01 -2.68
N ILE A 344 -9.49 31.68 -1.94
CA ILE A 344 -10.63 30.91 -2.45
C ILE A 344 -11.34 31.79 -3.51
N PRO A 345 -11.38 31.37 -4.79
CA PRO A 345 -12.03 32.15 -5.83
C PRO A 345 -13.54 32.21 -5.58
N LYS A 346 -14.22 33.23 -6.13
CA LYS A 346 -15.67 33.15 -6.23
C LYS A 346 -16.02 32.07 -7.24
N MET A 347 -17.11 31.36 -6.95
CA MET A 347 -17.55 30.23 -7.75
C MET A 347 -19.03 30.38 -8.07
N ARG A 348 -19.43 29.90 -9.25
CA ARG A 348 -20.83 29.77 -9.63
C ARG A 348 -21.12 28.32 -9.99
N LEU A 349 -22.04 27.67 -9.28
CA LEU A 349 -22.48 26.33 -9.60
C LEU A 349 -23.74 26.40 -10.47
N ILE A 350 -23.61 25.92 -11.70
CA ILE A 350 -24.72 25.68 -12.62
C ILE A 350 -25.38 24.37 -12.21
N TYR A 351 -26.65 24.44 -11.82
CA TYR A 351 -27.24 23.48 -10.91
C TYR A 351 -28.74 23.28 -11.15
N HIS A 352 -29.26 22.13 -10.70
CA HIS A 352 -30.68 21.94 -10.45
C HIS A 352 -30.85 21.08 -9.19
N HIS A 353 -31.72 21.45 -8.28
CA HIS A 353 -31.86 20.77 -6.97
C HIS A 353 -32.31 19.30 -7.09
N GLN A 354 -33.00 18.93 -8.17
CA GLN A 354 -33.38 17.54 -8.44
C GLN A 354 -32.22 16.66 -8.96
N SER A 355 -31.08 17.25 -9.35
CA SER A 355 -29.93 16.49 -9.84
C SER A 355 -29.14 15.90 -8.67
N PRO A 356 -28.99 14.57 -8.59
CA PRO A 356 -28.25 13.95 -7.51
C PRO A 356 -26.75 14.25 -7.63
N TYR A 357 -26.19 14.38 -8.84
CA TYR A 357 -24.80 14.78 -9.04
C TYR A 357 -24.52 16.19 -8.55
N THR A 358 -25.48 17.10 -8.76
CA THR A 358 -25.41 18.47 -8.25
C THR A 358 -25.50 18.48 -6.73
N ARG A 359 -26.38 17.64 -6.16
CA ARG A 359 -26.51 17.50 -4.71
C ARG A 359 -25.22 17.00 -4.08
N LYS A 360 -24.56 16.01 -4.71
CA LYS A 360 -23.25 15.50 -4.29
C LYS A 360 -22.21 16.62 -4.19
N ALA A 361 -22.00 17.37 -5.27
CA ALA A 361 -21.00 18.44 -5.30
C ALA A 361 -21.30 19.56 -4.28
N PHE A 362 -22.56 20.01 -4.19
CA PHE A 362 -22.91 21.11 -3.30
C PHE A 362 -22.96 20.69 -1.82
N MET A 363 -23.37 19.45 -1.53
CA MET A 363 -23.32 18.89 -0.17
C MET A 363 -21.88 18.76 0.32
N LEU A 364 -20.93 18.35 -0.54
CA LEU A 364 -19.50 18.39 -0.22
C LEU A 364 -19.00 19.82 0.01
N ALA A 365 -19.44 20.80 -0.78
CA ALA A 365 -19.09 22.20 -0.55
C ALA A 365 -19.57 22.71 0.82
N HIS A 366 -20.71 22.22 1.33
CA HIS A 366 -21.16 22.50 2.69
C HIS A 366 -20.25 21.83 3.74
N GLU A 367 -19.87 20.57 3.53
CA GLU A 367 -18.94 19.84 4.40
C GLU A 367 -17.59 20.54 4.53
N LEU A 368 -17.10 21.10 3.43
CA LEU A 368 -15.80 21.78 3.37
C LEU A 368 -15.88 23.28 3.73
N GLY A 369 -17.06 23.80 4.07
CA GLY A 369 -17.25 25.22 4.37
C GLY A 369 -17.08 26.16 3.16
N LEU A 370 -17.05 25.61 1.95
CA LEU A 370 -16.89 26.32 0.68
C LEU A 370 -18.22 26.82 0.09
N ALA A 371 -19.36 26.32 0.57
CA ALA A 371 -20.69 26.72 0.07
C ALA A 371 -20.92 28.25 0.09
N LYS A 372 -20.34 28.96 1.06
CA LYS A 372 -20.40 30.43 1.17
C LYS A 372 -19.68 31.18 0.03
N HIS A 373 -18.80 30.50 -0.70
CA HIS A 373 -18.06 31.04 -1.85
C HIS A 373 -18.73 30.68 -3.19
N ILE A 374 -19.83 29.91 -3.16
CA ILE A 374 -20.54 29.42 -4.34
C ILE A 374 -21.86 30.18 -4.48
N THR A 375 -22.06 30.82 -5.62
CA THR A 375 -23.36 31.29 -6.09
C THR A 375 -24.05 30.19 -6.90
N LEU A 376 -25.37 30.16 -6.90
CA LEU A 376 -26.16 29.11 -7.55
C LEU A 376 -26.88 29.67 -8.79
N GLN A 377 -26.68 29.05 -9.95
CA GLN A 377 -27.43 29.35 -11.17
C GLN A 377 -28.31 28.15 -11.51
N LYS A 378 -29.62 28.30 -11.27
CA LYS A 378 -30.58 27.24 -11.58
C LYS A 378 -30.79 27.15 -13.10
N VAL A 379 -30.73 25.93 -13.64
CA VAL A 379 -30.95 25.65 -15.06
C VAL A 379 -31.76 24.37 -15.26
N VAL A 380 -32.39 24.24 -16.42
CA VAL A 380 -32.99 22.99 -16.88
C VAL A 380 -32.37 22.58 -18.21
N VAL A 381 -31.89 21.33 -18.29
CA VAL A 381 -31.20 20.78 -19.46
C VAL A 381 -31.74 19.41 -19.84
N CYS A 382 -31.93 19.19 -21.14
CA CYS A 382 -32.37 17.91 -21.69
C CYS A 382 -31.93 17.83 -23.15
N PRO A 383 -31.42 16.68 -23.64
CA PRO A 383 -30.99 16.54 -25.04
C PRO A 383 -32.15 16.62 -26.06
N VAL A 384 -33.40 16.60 -25.58
CA VAL A 384 -34.61 16.74 -26.41
C VAL A 384 -35.26 18.09 -26.08
N PRO A 385 -35.69 18.87 -27.09
CA PRO A 385 -36.39 20.13 -26.84
C PRO A 385 -37.73 19.87 -26.15
N ILE A 386 -37.84 20.31 -24.90
CA ILE A 386 -39.03 20.22 -24.05
C ILE A 386 -39.12 21.54 -23.27
N ALA A 387 -40.12 22.36 -23.60
CA ALA A 387 -40.34 23.65 -22.94
C ALA A 387 -40.47 23.49 -21.42
N GLY A 388 -39.71 24.28 -20.65
CA GLY A 388 -39.65 24.18 -19.19
C GLY A 388 -38.72 23.08 -18.66
N TRP A 389 -38.03 22.34 -19.55
CA TRP A 389 -37.15 21.22 -19.18
C TRP A 389 -35.80 21.20 -19.93
N SER A 390 -35.68 21.93 -21.03
CA SER A 390 -34.46 22.02 -21.85
C SER A 390 -34.04 23.46 -22.18
N ASP A 391 -34.60 24.44 -21.47
CA ASP A 391 -34.55 25.86 -21.86
C ASP A 391 -33.16 26.49 -21.76
N ASN A 392 -32.21 25.85 -21.06
CA ASN A 392 -30.88 26.41 -20.80
C ASN A 392 -29.74 25.63 -21.48
N ASN A 393 -30.05 24.78 -22.48
CA ASN A 393 -29.02 23.95 -23.11
C ASN A 393 -27.85 24.78 -23.67
N ASP A 394 -28.17 25.88 -24.37
CA ASP A 394 -27.18 26.75 -24.98
C ASP A 394 -26.35 27.48 -23.91
N ASP A 395 -27.00 27.99 -22.85
CA ASP A 395 -26.34 28.66 -21.72
C ASP A 395 -25.33 27.74 -21.02
N VAL A 396 -25.68 26.46 -20.85
CA VAL A 396 -24.81 25.47 -20.19
C VAL A 396 -23.69 25.01 -21.12
N SER A 397 -23.95 24.92 -22.43
CA SER A 397 -22.96 24.43 -23.42
C SER A 397 -21.69 25.28 -23.48
N VAL A 398 -21.79 26.56 -23.10
CA VAL A 398 -20.65 27.50 -23.00
C VAL A 398 -19.60 27.02 -21.98
N PHE A 399 -20.02 26.38 -20.88
CA PHE A 399 -19.15 25.94 -19.79
C PHE A 399 -19.00 24.42 -19.71
N ASN A 400 -19.95 23.68 -20.28
CA ASN A 400 -19.88 22.23 -20.37
C ASN A 400 -20.43 21.79 -21.75
N PRO A 401 -19.56 21.42 -22.70
CA PRO A 401 -19.98 21.06 -24.06
C PRO A 401 -20.89 19.83 -24.10
N MET A 402 -20.97 19.06 -23.02
CA MET A 402 -21.91 17.92 -22.90
C MET A 402 -23.32 18.34 -22.50
N THR A 403 -23.53 19.63 -22.16
CA THR A 403 -24.81 20.18 -21.68
C THR A 403 -25.37 19.40 -20.48
N LYS A 404 -24.48 19.02 -19.56
CA LYS A 404 -24.81 18.31 -18.32
C LYS A 404 -24.59 19.19 -17.09
N ILE A 405 -25.37 18.93 -16.06
CA ILE A 405 -25.19 19.50 -14.73
C ILE A 405 -24.72 18.41 -13.75
N PRO A 406 -23.92 18.75 -12.72
CA PRO A 406 -23.40 20.08 -12.39
C PRO A 406 -22.25 20.55 -13.29
N CYS A 407 -22.07 21.87 -13.34
CA CYS A 407 -20.86 22.54 -13.83
C CYS A 407 -20.50 23.67 -12.85
N LEU A 408 -19.28 23.67 -12.33
CA LEU A 408 -18.75 24.70 -11.43
C LEU A 408 -17.89 25.66 -12.24
N VAL A 409 -18.20 26.96 -12.20
CA VAL A 409 -17.46 28.01 -12.90
C VAL A 409 -16.77 28.89 -11.85
N PRO A 410 -15.51 28.60 -11.49
CA PRO A 410 -14.73 29.46 -10.62
C PRO A 410 -14.04 30.59 -11.40
N ASP A 411 -13.78 31.73 -10.75
CA ASP A 411 -13.10 32.88 -11.40
C ASP A 411 -11.73 32.50 -12.01
N ASN A 412 -11.06 31.50 -11.46
CA ASN A 412 -9.74 31.04 -11.92
C ASN A 412 -9.79 29.96 -13.01
N VAL A 413 -10.96 29.42 -13.33
CA VAL A 413 -11.18 28.45 -14.43
C VAL A 413 -12.45 28.85 -15.19
N PRO A 414 -12.39 29.90 -16.03
CA PRO A 414 -13.57 30.52 -16.61
C PRO A 414 -14.33 29.60 -17.59
N ASP A 415 -13.66 28.61 -18.16
CA ASP A 415 -14.26 27.61 -19.06
C ASP A 415 -15.13 26.58 -18.33
N GLY A 416 -15.12 26.58 -16.99
CA GLY A 416 -15.92 25.68 -16.17
C GLY A 416 -15.25 24.32 -15.89
N ILE A 417 -15.65 23.75 -14.76
CA ILE A 417 -15.25 22.42 -14.28
C ILE A 417 -16.53 21.58 -14.25
N TYR A 418 -16.58 20.54 -15.07
CA TYR A 418 -17.72 19.64 -15.17
C TYR A 418 -17.30 18.20 -14.90
N ASP A 419 -18.30 17.33 -14.75
CA ASP A 419 -18.22 16.04 -14.03
C ASP A 419 -18.18 16.22 -12.50
N SER A 420 -19.14 15.57 -11.83
CA SER A 420 -19.32 15.74 -10.39
C SER A 420 -18.15 15.23 -9.55
N ARG A 421 -17.34 14.27 -10.02
CA ARG A 421 -16.13 13.84 -9.32
C ARG A 421 -15.01 14.86 -9.45
N ILE A 422 -14.83 15.41 -10.64
CA ILE A 422 -13.80 16.44 -10.88
C ILE A 422 -14.14 17.71 -10.09
N ILE A 423 -15.42 18.07 -10.01
CA ILE A 423 -15.87 19.16 -9.13
C ILE A 423 -15.57 18.84 -7.66
N CYS A 424 -15.82 17.61 -7.20
CA CYS A 424 -15.49 17.22 -5.83
C CYS A 424 -13.98 17.28 -5.55
N GLU A 425 -13.15 16.81 -6.48
CA GLU A 425 -11.69 16.90 -6.39
C GLU A 425 -11.20 18.35 -6.34
N TYR A 426 -11.78 19.23 -7.17
CA TYR A 426 -11.47 20.66 -7.14
C TYR A 426 -11.87 21.30 -5.79
N LEU A 427 -13.05 20.99 -5.25
CA LEU A 427 -13.49 21.49 -3.95
C LEU A 427 -12.58 20.98 -2.81
N GLU A 428 -12.16 19.72 -2.86
CA GLU A 428 -11.19 19.15 -1.92
C GLU A 428 -9.83 19.84 -2.03
N HIS A 429 -9.37 20.11 -3.25
CA HIS A 429 -8.15 20.88 -3.48
C HIS A 429 -8.24 22.31 -2.89
N MET A 430 -9.36 23.01 -3.10
CA MET A 430 -9.60 24.36 -2.55
C MET A 430 -9.70 24.37 -1.02
N ALA A 431 -10.14 23.27 -0.42
CA ALA A 431 -10.19 23.09 1.03
C ALA A 431 -8.90 22.48 1.61
N SER A 432 -7.85 22.31 0.78
CA SER A 432 -6.59 21.69 1.16
C SER A 432 -6.75 20.29 1.79
N VAL A 433 -7.75 19.53 1.34
CA VAL A 433 -8.00 18.17 1.77
C VAL A 433 -6.91 17.27 1.20
N THR A 434 -6.17 16.61 2.09
CA THR A 434 -5.21 15.58 1.73
C THR A 434 -5.79 14.21 2.07
N ARG A 435 -5.60 13.23 1.17
CA ARG A 435 -6.09 11.87 1.34
C ARG A 435 -4.93 10.89 1.25
N THR A 436 -4.81 10.02 2.25
CA THR A 436 -3.90 8.88 2.21
C THR A 436 -4.46 7.82 1.27
N LYS A 437 -3.69 7.40 0.26
CA LYS A 437 -4.14 6.42 -0.75
C LYS A 437 -3.89 4.96 -0.32
N ASP A 438 -4.40 4.60 0.85
CA ASP A 438 -4.35 3.25 1.40
C ASP A 438 -5.48 2.34 0.87
N ALA A 439 -5.59 1.12 1.41
CA ALA A 439 -6.64 0.19 1.01
C ALA A 439 -8.06 0.71 1.32
N GLN A 440 -8.23 1.43 2.43
CA GLN A 440 -9.52 1.99 2.83
C GLN A 440 -9.94 3.11 1.88
N TYR A 441 -9.00 3.96 1.45
CA TYR A 441 -9.21 4.93 0.39
C TYR A 441 -9.73 4.27 -0.89
N TRP A 442 -9.07 3.21 -1.37
CA TRP A 442 -9.52 2.53 -2.59
C TRP A 442 -10.88 1.84 -2.42
N GLN A 443 -11.16 1.30 -1.23
CA GLN A 443 -12.48 0.75 -0.91
C GLN A 443 -13.55 1.84 -0.97
N LEU A 444 -13.35 2.99 -0.32
CA LEU A 444 -14.29 4.11 -0.31
C LEU A 444 -14.45 4.74 -1.69
N HIS A 445 -13.37 4.97 -2.43
CA HIS A 445 -13.43 5.45 -3.83
C HIS A 445 -14.18 4.47 -4.74
N THR A 446 -14.06 3.17 -4.51
CA THR A 446 -14.85 2.17 -5.24
C THR A 446 -16.35 2.27 -4.88
N LEU A 447 -16.69 2.58 -3.63
CA LEU A 447 -18.07 2.81 -3.22
C LEU A 447 -18.64 4.10 -3.80
N HIS A 448 -17.84 5.16 -3.94
CA HIS A 448 -18.22 6.35 -4.72
C HIS A 448 -18.59 5.95 -6.14
N ALA A 449 -17.78 5.12 -6.79
CA ALA A 449 -18.10 4.63 -8.13
C ALA A 449 -19.36 3.77 -8.20
N CYS A 450 -19.61 2.96 -7.18
CA CYS A 450 -20.87 2.25 -7.03
C CYS A 450 -22.06 3.21 -6.89
N ALA A 451 -21.91 4.27 -6.08
CA ALA A 451 -22.94 5.29 -5.87
C ALA A 451 -23.26 6.06 -7.15
N ASP A 452 -22.26 6.43 -7.95
CA ASP A 452 -22.48 7.04 -9.26
C ASP A 452 -23.24 6.09 -10.20
N GLY A 453 -22.89 4.80 -10.23
CA GLY A 453 -23.60 3.81 -11.02
C GLY A 453 -25.08 3.63 -10.61
N ILE A 454 -25.40 3.79 -9.32
CA ILE A 454 -26.78 3.81 -8.82
C ILE A 454 -27.51 5.06 -9.36
N MET A 455 -26.88 6.24 -9.27
CA MET A 455 -27.46 7.50 -9.77
C MET A 455 -27.68 7.45 -11.29
N ASP A 456 -26.71 6.91 -12.04
CA ASP A 456 -26.80 6.74 -13.50
C ASP A 456 -28.02 5.87 -13.87
N ALA A 457 -28.15 4.70 -13.22
CA ALA A 457 -29.26 3.79 -13.44
C ALA A 457 -30.61 4.46 -13.12
N ALA A 458 -30.68 5.22 -12.04
CA ALA A 458 -31.86 5.92 -11.60
C ALA A 458 -32.30 7.04 -12.57
N ILE A 459 -31.35 7.79 -13.14
CA ILE A 459 -31.63 8.79 -14.18
C ILE A 459 -32.09 8.15 -15.48
N LEU A 460 -31.47 7.03 -15.89
CA LEU A 460 -31.88 6.30 -17.09
C LEU A 460 -33.33 5.79 -16.98
N ILE A 461 -33.75 5.31 -15.81
CA ILE A 461 -35.15 4.96 -15.56
C ILE A 461 -36.05 6.20 -15.64
N THR A 462 -35.59 7.33 -15.08
CA THR A 462 -36.36 8.58 -15.12
C THR A 462 -36.65 9.02 -16.56
N TYR A 463 -35.68 8.89 -17.47
CA TYR A 463 -35.89 9.20 -18.90
C TYR A 463 -36.83 8.24 -19.60
N GLU A 464 -36.76 6.93 -19.30
CA GLU A 464 -37.74 5.97 -19.80
C GLU A 464 -39.16 6.37 -19.38
N VAL A 465 -39.35 6.65 -18.09
CA VAL A 465 -40.68 6.94 -17.52
C VAL A 465 -41.21 8.31 -17.95
N ARG A 466 -40.41 9.37 -17.89
CA ARG A 466 -40.89 10.75 -18.10
C ARG A 466 -40.90 11.20 -19.56
N ILE A 467 -40.00 10.68 -20.40
CA ILE A 467 -39.87 11.15 -21.80
C ILE A 467 -40.36 10.07 -22.76
N ARG A 468 -39.84 8.84 -22.62
CA ARG A 468 -40.02 7.80 -23.63
C ARG A 468 -41.38 7.14 -23.55
N LYS A 469 -41.95 7.00 -22.34
CA LYS A 469 -43.27 6.40 -22.13
C LYS A 469 -44.40 7.14 -22.83
N GLU A 470 -44.48 8.46 -22.66
CA GLU A 470 -45.51 9.29 -23.32
C GLU A 470 -45.38 9.28 -24.85
N ARG A 471 -44.21 8.92 -25.38
CA ARG A 471 -43.92 8.80 -26.81
C ARG A 471 -44.02 7.37 -27.34
N ASN A 472 -44.49 6.41 -26.55
CA ASN A 472 -44.55 4.98 -26.89
C ASN A 472 -43.18 4.36 -27.25
N LEU A 473 -42.10 4.84 -26.61
CA LEU A 473 -40.71 4.36 -26.78
C LEU A 473 -40.17 3.66 -25.52
N TYR A 474 -41.05 3.37 -24.55
CA TYR A 474 -40.70 2.76 -23.26
C TYR A 474 -40.13 1.36 -23.45
N PHE A 475 -38.99 1.08 -22.81
CA PHE A 475 -38.38 -0.25 -22.83
C PHE A 475 -38.36 -0.89 -21.44
N ASP A 476 -39.36 -1.75 -21.17
CA ASP A 476 -39.55 -2.42 -19.88
C ASP A 476 -38.29 -3.18 -19.41
N GLU A 477 -37.68 -3.98 -20.29
CA GLU A 477 -36.51 -4.81 -19.93
C GLU A 477 -35.30 -3.96 -19.55
N TRP A 478 -35.15 -2.78 -20.17
CA TRP A 478 -34.11 -1.82 -19.79
C TRP A 478 -34.35 -1.28 -18.38
N VAL A 479 -35.59 -0.90 -18.06
CA VAL A 479 -35.95 -0.41 -16.73
C VAL A 479 -35.68 -1.48 -15.67
N GLU A 480 -36.07 -2.74 -15.92
CA GLU A 480 -35.76 -3.84 -15.00
C GLU A 480 -34.26 -4.07 -14.85
N GLY A 481 -33.49 -4.01 -15.94
CA GLY A 481 -32.03 -4.10 -15.89
C GLY A 481 -31.38 -3.00 -15.04
N GLN A 482 -31.87 -1.76 -15.13
CA GLN A 482 -31.40 -0.64 -14.30
C GLN A 482 -31.82 -0.80 -12.84
N LYS A 483 -33.06 -1.25 -12.57
CA LYS A 483 -33.52 -1.56 -11.20
C LYS A 483 -32.63 -2.60 -10.53
N GLN A 484 -32.25 -3.65 -11.25
CA GLN A 484 -31.33 -4.66 -10.71
C GLN A 484 -29.93 -4.11 -10.39
N LYS A 485 -29.41 -3.16 -11.18
CA LYS A 485 -28.14 -2.49 -10.84
C LYS A 485 -28.25 -1.69 -9.55
N ILE A 486 -29.36 -0.96 -9.37
CA ILE A 486 -29.64 -0.20 -8.13
C ILE A 486 -29.66 -1.15 -6.93
N VAL A 487 -30.40 -2.27 -7.02
CA VAL A 487 -30.50 -3.26 -5.94
C VAL A 487 -29.12 -3.84 -5.59
N ARG A 488 -28.34 -4.31 -6.58
CA ARG A 488 -26.98 -4.84 -6.33
C ARG A 488 -26.04 -3.79 -5.74
N GLY A 489 -26.17 -2.53 -6.17
CA GLY A 489 -25.40 -1.42 -5.63
C GLY A 489 -25.74 -1.18 -4.15
N LEU A 490 -27.02 -1.08 -3.81
CA LEU A 490 -27.48 -0.94 -2.44
C LEU A 490 -27.04 -2.11 -1.55
N ASP A 491 -27.05 -3.35 -2.06
CA ASP A 491 -26.54 -4.53 -1.35
C ASP A 491 -25.04 -4.42 -1.07
N ARG A 492 -24.25 -3.89 -2.02
CA ARG A 492 -22.83 -3.64 -1.82
C ARG A 492 -22.57 -2.56 -0.77
N LEU A 493 -23.38 -1.50 -0.74
CA LEU A 493 -23.32 -0.44 0.27
C LEU A 493 -23.71 -0.95 1.65
N GLN A 494 -24.70 -1.83 1.73
CA GLN A 494 -25.08 -2.53 2.96
C GLN A 494 -23.94 -3.38 3.53
N VAL A 495 -23.23 -4.13 2.68
CA VAL A 495 -22.03 -4.86 3.11
C VAL A 495 -20.94 -3.90 3.59
N ALA A 496 -20.72 -2.79 2.89
CA ALA A 496 -19.74 -1.78 3.32
C ALA A 496 -20.07 -1.14 4.68
N ALA A 497 -21.35 -0.87 4.95
CA ALA A 497 -21.82 -0.36 6.24
C ALA A 497 -21.58 -1.39 7.35
N LYS A 498 -21.88 -2.67 7.07
CA LYS A 498 -21.68 -3.78 8.01
C LYS A 498 -20.21 -4.00 8.35
N ASP A 499 -19.34 -3.96 7.36
CA ASP A 499 -17.91 -4.27 7.50
C ASP A 499 -17.09 -3.08 8.03
N GLY A 500 -17.73 -1.96 8.37
CA GLY A 500 -17.06 -0.76 8.89
C GLY A 500 -16.25 0.02 7.84
N ILE A 501 -16.47 -0.24 6.55
CA ILE A 501 -15.79 0.47 5.46
C ILE A 501 -16.36 1.89 5.33
N LEU A 502 -17.68 2.05 5.46
CA LEU A 502 -18.30 3.37 5.54
C LEU A 502 -18.00 3.98 6.92
N PRO A 503 -17.34 5.15 7.00
CA PRO A 503 -17.05 5.82 8.26
C PRO A 503 -18.31 6.22 9.02
N ASP A 504 -18.17 6.50 10.33
CA ASP A 504 -19.28 7.02 11.13
C ASP A 504 -19.68 8.42 10.62
N PRO A 505 -20.93 8.63 10.19
CA PRO A 505 -21.45 9.92 9.75
C PRO A 505 -21.50 11.00 10.82
N SER A 506 -21.00 10.75 12.03
CA SER A 506 -20.83 11.78 13.07
C SER A 506 -19.45 12.46 12.99
N ALA A 507 -18.49 11.86 12.27
CA ALA A 507 -17.21 12.49 11.97
C ALA A 507 -17.40 13.63 10.96
N ALA A 508 -16.72 14.76 11.15
CA ALA A 508 -16.76 15.90 10.25
C ALA A 508 -15.33 16.42 9.98
N PRO A 509 -15.04 16.92 8.76
CA PRO A 509 -15.91 16.94 7.58
C PRO A 509 -16.04 15.55 6.93
N ALA A 510 -17.15 15.29 6.24
CA ALA A 510 -17.32 14.06 5.47
C ALA A 510 -16.56 14.11 4.14
N THR A 511 -16.11 12.95 3.66
CA THR A 511 -15.42 12.83 2.36
C THR A 511 -16.39 12.88 1.18
N ALA A 512 -15.89 13.22 -0.02
CA ALA A 512 -16.69 13.14 -1.25
C ALA A 512 -17.29 11.74 -1.50
N ASP A 513 -16.64 10.68 -1.00
CA ASP A 513 -17.08 9.30 -1.22
C ASP A 513 -18.29 8.96 -0.36
N GLU A 514 -18.27 9.37 0.92
CA GLU A 514 -19.41 9.20 1.81
C GLU A 514 -20.60 10.05 1.35
N VAL A 515 -20.34 11.30 0.94
CA VAL A 515 -21.33 12.20 0.36
C VAL A 515 -22.00 11.55 -0.86
N ALA A 516 -21.21 10.91 -1.75
CA ALA A 516 -21.74 10.20 -2.90
C ALA A 516 -22.69 9.06 -2.49
N VAL A 517 -22.27 8.23 -1.52
CA VAL A 517 -23.06 7.10 -1.01
C VAL A 517 -24.37 7.59 -0.37
N ALA A 518 -24.31 8.65 0.44
CA ALA A 518 -25.48 9.23 1.08
C ALA A 518 -26.48 9.79 0.06
N VAL A 519 -25.99 10.51 -0.96
CA VAL A 519 -26.84 11.06 -2.03
C VAL A 519 -27.48 9.98 -2.88
N ALA A 520 -26.70 8.98 -3.31
CA ALA A 520 -27.21 7.87 -4.11
C ALA A 520 -28.28 7.09 -3.35
N THR A 521 -28.04 6.78 -2.07
CA THR A 521 -29.01 6.06 -1.23
C THR A 521 -30.28 6.89 -1.05
N ALA A 522 -30.15 8.18 -0.70
CA ALA A 522 -31.30 9.06 -0.52
C ALA A 522 -32.13 9.23 -1.80
N MET A 523 -31.51 9.25 -2.99
CA MET A 523 -32.22 9.32 -4.27
C MET A 523 -33.17 8.13 -4.46
N THR A 524 -32.74 6.92 -4.08
CA THR A 524 -33.56 5.71 -4.21
C THR A 524 -34.78 5.70 -3.30
N GLY A 525 -34.80 6.53 -2.24
CA GLY A 525 -35.98 6.73 -1.38
C GLY A 525 -37.24 7.18 -2.12
N ASN A 526 -37.09 7.85 -3.27
CA ASN A 526 -38.21 8.31 -4.09
C ASN A 526 -38.66 7.28 -5.15
N MET A 527 -38.09 6.07 -5.15
CA MET A 527 -38.32 5.04 -6.18
C MET A 527 -39.26 3.91 -5.75
N GLY A 528 -40.01 4.09 -4.65
CA GLY A 528 -40.98 3.10 -4.17
C GLY A 528 -42.04 2.73 -5.22
N HIS A 529 -42.45 3.67 -6.07
CA HIS A 529 -43.38 3.43 -7.18
C HIS A 529 -42.83 2.47 -8.25
N LEU A 530 -41.52 2.21 -8.26
CA LEU A 530 -40.84 1.25 -9.13
C LEU A 530 -40.62 -0.11 -8.45
N GLY A 531 -41.13 -0.29 -7.23
CA GLY A 531 -40.90 -1.49 -6.41
C GLY A 531 -39.52 -1.55 -5.76
N ILE A 532 -38.77 -0.43 -5.72
CA ILE A 532 -37.50 -0.34 -5.01
C ILE A 532 -37.76 0.17 -3.59
N ASP A 533 -37.59 -0.70 -2.61
CA ASP A 533 -37.43 -0.32 -1.20
C ASP A 533 -35.95 -0.47 -0.83
N TRP A 534 -35.29 0.68 -0.65
CA TRP A 534 -33.85 0.70 -0.40
C TRP A 534 -33.49 0.20 1.00
N SER A 535 -34.39 0.34 1.97
CA SER A 535 -34.14 -0.03 3.37
C SER A 535 -34.34 -1.53 3.62
N LYS A 536 -35.26 -2.16 2.87
CA LYS A 536 -35.59 -3.57 3.03
C LYS A 536 -34.37 -4.48 2.85
N GLY A 537 -34.03 -5.21 3.91
CA GLY A 537 -32.88 -6.12 3.95
C GLY A 537 -31.53 -5.44 4.16
N ARG A 538 -31.51 -4.13 4.46
CA ARG A 538 -30.28 -3.33 4.59
C ARG A 538 -30.20 -2.53 5.90
N PRO A 539 -30.28 -3.19 7.07
CA PRO A 539 -30.41 -2.48 8.35
C PRO A 539 -29.17 -1.67 8.75
N GLN A 540 -27.95 -2.06 8.33
CA GLN A 540 -26.73 -1.32 8.63
C GLN A 540 -26.62 -0.07 7.76
N LEU A 541 -26.98 -0.15 6.48
CA LEU A 541 -27.08 1.01 5.61
C LEU A 541 -28.18 1.96 6.09
N GLU A 542 -29.33 1.44 6.52
CA GLU A 542 -30.41 2.25 7.09
C GLU A 542 -29.95 3.00 8.36
N ALA A 543 -29.27 2.32 9.28
CA ALA A 543 -28.72 2.94 10.49
C ALA A 543 -27.68 4.02 10.15
N TRP A 544 -26.82 3.76 9.15
CA TRP A 544 -25.84 4.72 8.65
C TRP A 544 -26.52 5.94 8.02
N MET A 545 -27.55 5.74 7.20
CA MET A 545 -28.33 6.81 6.57
C MET A 545 -29.06 7.69 7.59
N LYS A 546 -29.64 7.11 8.65
CA LYS A 546 -30.32 7.90 9.71
C LYS A 546 -29.40 8.95 10.34
N LYS A 547 -28.12 8.63 10.51
CA LYS A 547 -27.13 9.60 10.99
C LYS A 547 -26.88 10.70 9.94
N TRP A 548 -26.70 10.30 8.67
CA TRP A 548 -26.54 11.23 7.55
C TRP A 548 -27.70 12.22 7.39
N GLU A 549 -28.93 11.76 7.55
CA GLU A 549 -30.15 12.58 7.42
C GLU A 549 -30.19 13.75 8.41
N SER A 550 -29.48 13.64 9.54
CA SER A 550 -29.36 14.68 10.56
C SER A 550 -28.25 15.71 10.28
N ARG A 551 -27.36 15.45 9.30
CA ARG A 551 -26.22 16.34 9.04
C ARG A 551 -26.66 17.67 8.42
N PRO A 552 -26.05 18.81 8.82
CA PRO A 552 -26.38 20.12 8.27
C PRO A 552 -26.28 20.20 6.74
N SER A 553 -25.24 19.59 6.15
CA SER A 553 -25.03 19.54 4.70
C SER A 553 -26.14 18.78 3.95
N PHE A 554 -26.64 17.69 4.54
CA PHE A 554 -27.73 16.89 3.98
C PHE A 554 -29.06 17.64 4.03
N VAL A 555 -29.34 18.30 5.16
CA VAL A 555 -30.54 19.11 5.40
C VAL A 555 -30.55 20.38 4.54
N ALA A 556 -29.38 20.99 4.29
CA ALA A 556 -29.24 22.19 3.47
C ALA A 556 -29.42 21.94 1.96
N THR A 557 -29.35 20.69 1.51
CA THR A 557 -29.38 20.32 0.08
C THR A 557 -30.57 19.41 -0.28
N PRO A 558 -31.81 19.70 0.12
CA PRO A 558 -32.94 18.80 -0.12
C PRO A 558 -33.28 18.71 -1.63
N PRO A 559 -33.61 17.53 -2.19
CA PRO A 559 -33.82 17.38 -3.63
C PRO A 559 -35.13 18.02 -4.14
N LEU A 560 -36.09 18.25 -3.26
CA LEU A 560 -37.43 18.77 -3.58
C LEU A 560 -37.60 20.27 -3.31
N LYS A 561 -36.57 20.97 -2.83
CA LYS A 561 -36.62 22.41 -2.60
C LYS A 561 -35.42 23.08 -3.24
N GLU A 562 -35.59 24.33 -3.66
CA GLU A 562 -34.46 25.14 -4.08
C GLU A 562 -33.48 25.35 -2.93
N TRP A 563 -32.21 25.47 -3.27
CA TRP A 563 -31.15 25.72 -2.31
C TRP A 563 -30.85 27.21 -2.29
N GLY A 564 -30.70 27.78 -1.10
CA GLY A 564 -30.26 29.16 -0.91
C GLY A 564 -28.77 29.21 -0.57
N THR A 565 -28.12 30.32 -0.90
CA THR A 565 -26.77 30.59 -0.37
C THR A 565 -26.89 31.37 0.95
N SER A 566 -25.86 31.36 1.79
CA SER A 566 -25.80 32.23 2.98
C SER A 566 -25.84 33.73 2.64
N VAL A 567 -25.66 34.10 1.36
CA VAL A 567 -25.78 35.47 0.85
C VAL A 567 -27.26 35.87 0.68
N ASP A 568 -28.14 34.92 0.34
CA ASP A 568 -29.57 35.19 0.10
C ASP A 568 -30.40 35.27 1.40
N ILE A 569 -29.95 34.60 2.47
CA ILE A 569 -30.67 34.53 3.75
C ILE A 569 -30.71 35.90 4.47
N LYS A 570 -29.72 36.78 4.25
CA LYS A 570 -29.73 38.15 4.83
C LYS A 570 -30.69 39.10 4.13
N THR A 571 -31.09 38.81 2.89
CA THR A 571 -32.00 39.67 2.10
C THR A 571 -33.47 39.33 2.38
N ALA A 572 -33.76 38.09 2.79
CA ALA A 572 -35.11 37.64 3.13
C ALA A 572 -35.61 38.12 4.52
N SER A 573 -34.74 38.56 5.42
CA SER A 573 -35.14 39.13 6.74
C SER A 573 -35.45 40.64 6.70
N LYS A 574 -35.61 41.24 5.51
CA LYS A 574 -36.00 42.65 5.33
C LYS A 574 -37.20 42.85 4.40
N MET A 575 -38.02 41.81 4.19
CA MET A 575 -39.35 41.94 3.56
C MET A 575 -40.44 41.50 4.51
#